data_AF-H9FBG2-F1
#
_entry.id   AF-H9FBG2-F1
#
_cell.length_a   1.000
_cell.length_b   1.000
_cell.length_c   1.000
_cell.angle_alpha   90.00
_cell.angle_beta   90.00
_cell.angle_gamma   90.00
#
_symmetry.space_group_name_H-M   'P 1'
#
loop_
_entity.id
_entity.type
_entity.pdbx_description
1 polymer ?
#
loop_
_entity_poly.entity_id
_entity_poly.type
_entity_poly.pdbx_seq_one_letter_code
_entity_poly.pdbx_strand_id
1 'polypeptide(L)'
;KEEAEKKLRKQKEMKQDFEEQMALKELVLQAAKEEEENFRKTMLAKFAEDDRIELMNAQKQRMKQLEHRRAVEKLIEERRQQFLADKQQELEEWQLQQRRQGFINAIIEEERLKLLKEHATNLLGYLPKGVFKKEDDIDLLGEEFRKVYQQRSEICEDK
;
A
#
# COMPACT_ATOMS: atom_id res chain seq x y z
N LYS A 1 -14.06 -110.13 -9.66
CA LYS A 1 -14.94 -109.27 -8.82
C LYS A 1 -14.15 -108.16 -8.13
N GLU A 2 -12.96 -108.44 -7.59
CA GLU A 2 -12.09 -107.48 -6.90
C GLU A 2 -11.54 -106.33 -7.76
N GLU A 3 -11.17 -106.57 -9.03
CA GLU A 3 -10.66 -105.50 -9.93
C GLU A 3 -11.71 -104.46 -10.30
N ALA A 4 -12.98 -104.87 -10.46
CA ALA A 4 -14.08 -103.96 -10.76
C ALA A 4 -14.37 -103.02 -9.58
N GLU A 5 -14.26 -103.54 -8.35
CA GLU A 5 -14.41 -102.75 -7.13
C GLU A 5 -13.27 -101.74 -6.95
N LYS A 6 -12.02 -102.13 -7.23
CA LYS A 6 -10.86 -101.21 -7.24
C LYS A 6 -11.02 -100.10 -8.28
N LYS A 7 -11.55 -100.39 -9.46
CA LYS A 7 -11.85 -99.38 -10.50
C LYS A 7 -12.95 -98.41 -10.05
N LEU A 8 -13.99 -98.91 -9.39
CA LEU A 8 -15.08 -98.07 -8.86
C LEU A 8 -14.60 -97.14 -7.74
N ARG A 9 -13.75 -97.62 -6.82
CA ARG A 9 -13.14 -96.81 -5.77
C ARG A 9 -12.27 -95.69 -6.34
N LYS A 10 -11.38 -96.02 -7.28
CA LYS A 10 -10.54 -95.02 -7.97
C LYS A 10 -11.36 -93.97 -8.72
N GLN A 11 -12.45 -94.36 -9.37
CA GLN A 11 -13.35 -93.38 -10.00
C GLN A 11 -14.04 -92.47 -8.98
N LYS A 12 -14.40 -92.99 -7.81
CA LYS A 12 -15.04 -92.20 -6.75
C LYS A 12 -14.05 -91.21 -6.12
N GLU A 13 -12.83 -91.66 -5.83
CA GLU A 13 -11.73 -90.81 -5.35
C GLU A 13 -11.43 -89.69 -6.36
N MET A 14 -11.25 -90.02 -7.65
CA MET A 14 -11.01 -88.98 -8.67
C MET A 14 -12.15 -87.96 -8.81
N LYS A 15 -13.40 -88.35 -8.55
CA LYS A 15 -14.54 -87.41 -8.54
C LYS A 15 -14.51 -86.51 -7.30
N GLN A 16 -14.21 -87.07 -6.14
CA GLN A 16 -14.09 -86.32 -4.88
C GLN A 16 -12.93 -85.33 -4.95
N ASP A 17 -11.76 -85.74 -5.42
CA ASP A 17 -10.60 -84.88 -5.60
C ASP A 17 -10.91 -83.71 -6.56
N PHE A 18 -11.68 -83.95 -7.62
CA PHE A 18 -12.11 -82.90 -8.55
C PHE A 18 -13.08 -81.92 -7.90
N GLU A 19 -14.07 -82.42 -7.14
CA GLU A 19 -15.02 -81.59 -6.39
C GLU A 19 -14.29 -80.72 -5.35
N GLU A 20 -13.34 -81.29 -4.60
CA GLU A 20 -12.51 -80.57 -3.63
C GLU A 20 -11.63 -79.51 -4.30
N GLN A 21 -11.00 -79.85 -5.44
CA GLN A 21 -10.19 -78.90 -6.20
C GLN A 21 -11.02 -77.72 -6.73
N MET A 22 -12.24 -77.98 -7.18
CA MET A 22 -13.16 -76.93 -7.65
C MET A 22 -13.63 -76.04 -6.50
N ALA A 23 -14.00 -76.62 -5.35
CA ALA A 23 -14.38 -75.87 -4.16
C ALA A 23 -13.23 -74.99 -3.63
N LEU A 24 -12.00 -75.48 -3.63
CA LEU A 24 -10.81 -74.70 -3.26
C LEU A 24 -10.58 -73.52 -4.20
N LYS A 25 -10.73 -73.72 -5.52
CA LYS A 25 -10.61 -72.63 -6.51
C LYS A 25 -11.70 -71.56 -6.30
N GLU A 26 -12.92 -71.97 -5.99
CA GLU A 26 -14.02 -71.05 -5.70
C GLU A 26 -13.76 -70.24 -4.44
N LEU A 27 -13.28 -70.87 -3.36
CA LEU A 27 -12.90 -70.17 -2.13
C LEU A 27 -11.79 -69.14 -2.37
N VAL A 28 -10.75 -69.50 -3.13
CA VAL A 28 -9.66 -68.57 -3.48
C VAL A 28 -10.19 -67.39 -4.31
N LEU A 29 -11.08 -67.64 -5.27
CA LEU A 29 -11.70 -66.57 -6.07
C LEU A 29 -12.59 -65.66 -5.24
N GLN A 30 -13.34 -66.20 -4.27
CA GLN A 30 -14.15 -65.41 -3.36
C GLN A 30 -13.28 -64.54 -2.45
N ALA A 31 -12.24 -65.12 -1.85
CA ALA A 31 -11.29 -64.38 -1.02
C ALA A 31 -10.60 -63.24 -1.80
N ALA A 32 -10.16 -63.51 -3.03
CA ALA A 32 -9.54 -62.48 -3.88
C ALA A 32 -10.51 -61.32 -4.21
N LYS A 33 -11.79 -61.61 -4.47
CA LYS A 33 -12.82 -60.58 -4.70
C LYS A 33 -13.08 -59.75 -3.44
N GLU A 34 -13.14 -60.37 -2.28
CA GLU A 34 -13.33 -59.66 -1.01
C GLU A 34 -12.14 -58.76 -0.68
N GLU A 35 -10.92 -59.23 -0.93
CA GLU A 35 -9.71 -58.41 -0.79
C GLU A 35 -9.72 -57.21 -1.75
N GLU A 36 -10.09 -57.41 -3.01
CA GLU A 36 -10.18 -56.33 -4.00
C GLU A 36 -11.25 -55.30 -3.61
N GLU A 37 -12.43 -55.74 -3.16
CA GLU A 37 -13.50 -54.86 -2.69
C GLU A 37 -13.08 -54.06 -1.44
N ASN A 38 -12.39 -54.70 -0.50
CA ASN A 38 -11.86 -54.02 0.69
C ASN A 38 -10.77 -53.01 0.31
N PHE A 39 -9.87 -53.36 -0.61
CA PHE A 39 -8.88 -52.45 -1.13
C PHE A 39 -9.52 -51.24 -1.82
N ARG A 40 -10.53 -51.47 -2.67
CA ARG A 40 -11.28 -50.41 -3.35
C ARG A 40 -11.95 -49.47 -2.35
N LYS A 41 -12.61 -50.00 -1.33
CA LYS A 41 -13.26 -49.20 -0.26
C LYS A 41 -12.24 -48.35 0.50
N THR A 42 -11.10 -48.94 0.88
CA THR A 42 -10.06 -48.22 1.61
C THR A 42 -9.42 -47.12 0.76
N MET A 43 -9.19 -47.36 -0.54
CA MET A 43 -8.67 -46.35 -1.45
C MET A 43 -9.67 -45.20 -1.67
N LEU A 44 -10.96 -45.50 -1.84
CA LEU A 44 -11.99 -44.47 -1.97
C LEU A 44 -12.09 -43.61 -0.70
N ALA A 45 -12.01 -44.22 0.48
CA ALA A 45 -12.01 -43.49 1.74
C ALA A 45 -10.80 -42.55 1.85
N LYS A 46 -9.59 -43.03 1.50
CA LYS A 46 -8.38 -42.20 1.49
C LYS A 46 -8.49 -41.00 0.56
N PHE A 47 -8.95 -41.20 -0.68
CA PHE A 47 -9.13 -40.09 -1.61
C PHE A 47 -10.15 -39.06 -1.11
N ALA A 48 -11.25 -39.50 -0.51
CA ALA A 48 -12.23 -38.58 0.08
C ALA A 48 -11.66 -37.77 1.26
N GLU A 49 -10.77 -38.38 2.06
CA GLU A 49 -10.05 -37.69 3.14
C GLU A 49 -9.06 -36.67 2.58
N ASP A 50 -8.26 -37.06 1.58
CA ASP A 50 -7.28 -36.19 0.93
C ASP A 50 -7.95 -34.99 0.25
N ASP A 51 -9.01 -35.22 -0.53
CA ASP A 51 -9.79 -34.16 -1.19
C ASP A 51 -10.34 -33.13 -0.19
N ARG A 52 -10.81 -33.61 0.97
CA ARG A 52 -11.28 -32.74 2.06
C ARG A 52 -10.15 -31.89 2.62
N ILE A 53 -8.98 -32.48 2.84
CA ILE A 53 -7.79 -31.78 3.34
C ILE A 53 -7.31 -30.73 2.32
N GLU A 54 -7.28 -31.08 1.03
CA GLU A 54 -6.92 -30.17 -0.04
C GLU A 54 -7.84 -28.95 -0.11
N LEU A 55 -9.15 -29.17 -0.04
CA LEU A 55 -10.14 -28.08 -0.02
C LEU A 55 -9.91 -27.12 1.15
N MET A 56 -9.68 -27.66 2.35
CA MET A 56 -9.40 -26.84 3.55
C MET A 56 -8.07 -26.08 3.43
N ASN A 57 -7.03 -26.71 2.88
CA ASN A 57 -5.74 -26.08 2.64
C ASN A 57 -5.84 -24.94 1.61
N ALA A 58 -6.58 -25.14 0.53
CA ALA A 58 -6.82 -24.12 -0.49
C ALA A 58 -7.57 -22.91 0.10
N GLN A 59 -8.60 -23.15 0.92
CA GLN A 59 -9.29 -22.07 1.63
C GLN A 59 -8.34 -21.31 2.57
N LYS A 60 -7.54 -22.02 3.36
CA LYS A 60 -6.57 -21.42 4.29
C LYS A 60 -5.54 -20.56 3.56
N GLN A 61 -5.03 -21.03 2.43
CA GLN A 61 -4.09 -20.28 1.61
C GLN A 61 -4.72 -19.00 1.06
N ARG A 62 -5.95 -19.08 0.53
CA ARG A 62 -6.70 -17.91 0.05
C ARG A 62 -6.90 -16.87 1.15
N MET A 63 -7.29 -17.31 2.35
CA MET A 63 -7.48 -16.41 3.50
C MET A 63 -6.18 -15.71 3.89
N LYS A 64 -5.05 -16.44 3.97
CA LYS A 64 -3.74 -15.85 4.25
C LYS A 64 -3.33 -14.81 3.22
N GLN A 65 -3.49 -15.11 1.93
CA GLN A 65 -3.17 -14.16 0.86
C GLN A 65 -4.01 -12.88 0.96
N LEU A 66 -5.29 -13.02 1.27
CA LEU A 66 -6.20 -11.90 1.45
C LEU A 66 -5.83 -11.06 2.68
N GLU A 67 -5.43 -11.68 3.78
CA GLU A 67 -4.90 -10.99 4.97
C GLU A 67 -3.61 -10.23 4.66
N HIS A 68 -2.64 -10.87 3.99
CA HIS A 68 -1.40 -10.21 3.58
C HIS A 68 -1.66 -9.03 2.65
N ARG A 69 -2.56 -9.19 1.67
CA ARG A 69 -2.97 -8.11 0.78
C ARG A 69 -3.58 -6.94 1.55
N ARG A 70 -4.52 -7.20 2.46
CA ARG A 70 -5.12 -6.18 3.32
C ARG A 70 -4.08 -5.47 4.19
N ALA A 71 -3.11 -6.20 4.75
CA ALA A 71 -2.04 -5.61 5.55
C ALA A 71 -1.17 -4.67 4.72
N VAL A 72 -0.80 -5.07 3.50
CA VAL A 72 -0.03 -4.22 2.58
C VAL A 72 -0.84 -2.99 2.15
N GLU A 73 -2.12 -3.15 1.82
CA GLU A 73 -3.00 -2.03 1.47
C GLU A 73 -3.11 -1.01 2.62
N LYS A 74 -3.21 -1.47 3.88
CA LYS A 74 -3.18 -0.59 5.06
C LYS A 74 -1.88 0.18 5.18
N LEU A 75 -0.73 -0.47 5.02
CA LEU A 75 0.57 0.20 5.09
C LEU A 75 0.75 1.27 4.00
N ILE A 76 0.24 1.01 2.80
CA ILE A 76 0.25 1.99 1.71
C ILE A 76 -0.63 3.18 2.05
N GLU A 77 -1.82 2.94 2.61
CA GLU A 77 -2.75 3.99 3.00
C GLU A 77 -2.20 4.84 4.15
N GLU A 78 -1.63 4.21 5.18
CA GLU A 78 -0.95 4.90 6.30
C GLU A 78 0.20 5.78 5.78
N ARG A 79 1.03 5.26 4.87
CA ARG A 79 2.11 6.06 4.24
C ARG A 79 1.55 7.26 3.47
N ARG A 80 0.44 7.10 2.74
CA ARG A 80 -0.21 8.21 2.03
C ARG A 80 -0.75 9.26 2.99
N GLN A 81 -1.39 8.84 4.08
CA GLN A 81 -1.91 9.73 5.10
C GLN A 81 -0.80 10.52 5.78
N GLN A 82 0.31 9.85 6.13
CA GLN A 82 1.50 10.52 6.68
C GLN A 82 2.04 11.57 5.72
N PHE A 83 2.23 11.20 4.45
CA PHE A 83 2.72 12.15 3.44
C PHE A 83 1.81 13.38 3.28
N LEU A 84 0.49 13.17 3.29
CA LEU A 84 -0.47 14.28 3.22
C LEU A 84 -0.44 15.16 4.47
N ALA A 85 -0.33 14.55 5.65
CA ALA A 85 -0.22 15.28 6.92
C ALA A 85 1.07 16.13 6.96
N ASP A 86 2.20 15.57 6.55
CA ASP A 86 3.48 16.28 6.49
C ASP A 86 3.39 17.47 5.51
N LYS A 87 2.78 17.26 4.33
CA LYS A 87 2.57 18.34 3.35
C LYS A 87 1.66 19.45 3.88
N GLN A 88 0.62 19.11 4.64
CA GLN A 88 -0.25 20.10 5.28
C GLN A 88 0.51 20.90 6.33
N GLN A 89 1.30 20.24 7.18
CA GLN A 89 2.14 20.90 8.18
C GLN A 89 3.16 21.85 7.54
N GLU A 90 3.88 21.40 6.50
CA GLU A 90 4.82 22.24 5.75
C GLU A 90 4.14 23.52 5.20
N LEU A 91 2.93 23.39 4.65
CA LEU A 91 2.18 24.52 4.12
C LEU A 91 1.74 25.48 5.23
N GLU A 92 1.27 24.97 6.36
CA GLU A 92 0.88 25.80 7.52
C GLU A 92 2.06 26.56 8.10
N GLU A 93 3.22 25.89 8.24
CA GLU A 93 4.46 26.51 8.69
C GLU A 93 4.91 27.60 7.74
N TRP A 94 4.87 27.34 6.44
CA TRP A 94 5.21 28.33 5.43
C TRP A 94 4.28 29.56 5.50
N GLN A 95 2.96 29.35 5.61
CA GLN A 95 2.01 30.46 5.77
C GLN A 95 2.24 31.25 7.06
N LEU A 96 2.58 30.58 8.17
CA LEU A 96 2.91 31.24 9.42
C LEU A 96 4.18 32.08 9.29
N GLN A 97 5.21 31.56 8.62
CA GLN A 97 6.43 32.30 8.34
C GLN A 97 6.17 33.53 7.46
N GLN A 98 5.35 33.39 6.40
CA GLN A 98 4.95 34.51 5.55
C GLN A 98 4.22 35.60 6.35
N ARG A 99 3.29 35.20 7.23
CA ARG A 99 2.61 36.16 8.12
C ARG A 99 3.59 36.89 9.04
N ARG A 100 4.52 36.15 9.68
CA ARG A 100 5.55 36.74 10.55
C ARG A 100 6.44 37.72 9.79
N GLN A 101 6.90 37.35 8.59
CA GLN A 101 7.68 38.24 7.74
C GLN A 101 6.89 39.48 7.33
N GLY A 102 5.60 39.32 6.98
CA GLY A 102 4.70 40.43 6.69
C GLY A 102 4.59 41.41 7.86
N PHE A 103 4.43 40.91 9.09
CA PHE A 103 4.42 41.76 10.29
C PHE A 103 5.74 42.49 10.51
N ILE A 104 6.88 41.80 10.38
CA ILE A 104 8.20 42.42 10.52
C ILE A 104 8.38 43.52 9.46
N ASN A 105 8.03 43.23 8.21
CA ASN A 105 8.13 44.21 7.12
C ASN A 105 7.23 45.42 7.36
N ALA A 106 6.02 45.25 7.90
CA ALA A 106 5.15 46.35 8.27
C ALA A 106 5.79 47.25 9.33
N ILE A 107 6.35 46.67 10.40
CA ILE A 107 7.07 47.40 11.45
C ILE A 107 8.27 48.16 10.87
N ILE A 108 9.04 47.52 9.99
CA ILE A 108 10.20 48.16 9.34
C ILE A 108 9.75 49.36 8.48
N GLU A 109 8.67 49.24 7.72
CA GLU A 109 8.16 50.35 6.90
C GLU A 109 7.60 51.49 7.77
N GLU A 110 6.94 51.18 8.90
CA GLU A 110 6.50 52.19 9.87
C GLU A 110 7.70 52.96 10.46
N GLU A 111 8.73 52.27 10.93
CA GLU A 111 9.94 52.89 11.47
C GLU A 111 10.72 53.65 10.39
N ARG A 112 10.77 53.13 9.15
CA ARG A 112 11.35 53.84 8.00
C ARG A 112 10.66 55.18 7.76
N LEU A 113 9.33 55.20 7.72
CA LEU A 113 8.56 56.43 7.54
C LEU A 113 8.77 57.42 8.69
N LYS A 114 8.86 56.92 9.93
CA LYS A 114 9.17 57.74 11.10
C LYS A 114 10.55 58.39 10.99
N LEU A 115 11.58 57.62 10.65
CA LEU A 115 12.94 58.14 10.44
C LEU A 115 13.00 59.18 9.32
N LEU A 116 12.27 58.96 8.23
CA LEU A 116 12.17 59.93 7.14
C LEU A 116 11.52 61.23 7.62
N LYS A 117 10.41 61.18 8.36
CA LYS A 117 9.76 62.40 8.88
C LYS A 117 10.66 63.18 9.83
N GLU A 118 11.40 62.50 10.69
CA GLU A 118 12.25 63.14 11.71
C GLU A 118 13.52 63.77 11.11
N HIS A 119 14.11 63.13 10.09
CA HIS A 119 15.45 63.52 9.62
C HIS A 119 15.50 64.04 8.18
N ALA A 120 14.48 63.81 7.34
CA ALA A 120 14.57 64.18 5.94
C ALA A 120 14.74 65.69 5.76
N THR A 121 13.99 66.52 6.51
CA THR A 121 14.05 67.99 6.44
C THR A 121 15.46 68.53 6.65
N ASN A 122 16.21 67.94 7.59
CA ASN A 122 17.60 68.32 7.88
C ASN A 122 18.60 67.85 6.81
N LEU A 123 18.21 66.89 5.97
CA LEU A 123 19.05 66.24 4.95
C LEU A 123 18.61 66.57 3.52
N LEU A 124 17.75 67.59 3.35
CA LEU A 124 17.21 68.02 2.06
C LEU A 124 18.36 68.30 1.07
N GLY A 125 18.34 67.64 -0.09
CA GLY A 125 19.37 67.77 -1.15
C GLY A 125 20.52 66.74 -1.08
N TYR A 126 20.78 66.16 0.10
CA TYR A 126 21.87 65.20 0.35
C TYR A 126 21.41 63.74 0.46
N LEU A 127 20.10 63.46 0.35
CA LEU A 127 19.60 62.08 0.38
C LEU A 127 20.01 61.30 -0.89
N PRO A 128 20.51 60.06 -0.75
CA PRO A 128 20.87 59.21 -1.88
C PRO A 128 19.66 58.71 -2.68
N LYS A 129 19.90 58.30 -3.93
CA LYS A 129 18.87 57.71 -4.79
C LYS A 129 18.40 56.37 -4.20
N GLY A 130 17.09 56.11 -4.20
CA GLY A 130 16.48 54.87 -3.68
C GLY A 130 15.96 54.94 -2.23
N VAL A 131 16.09 56.10 -1.56
CA VAL A 131 15.51 56.30 -0.22
C VAL A 131 13.98 56.37 -0.26
N PHE A 132 13.42 56.96 -1.31
CA PHE A 132 11.98 56.97 -1.59
C PHE A 132 11.63 55.77 -2.45
N LYS A 133 10.70 54.93 -1.97
CA LYS A 133 10.26 53.73 -2.68
C LYS A 133 9.00 53.99 -3.50
N LYS A 134 8.14 54.87 -3.01
CA LYS A 134 6.89 55.29 -3.66
C LYS A 134 6.83 56.81 -3.77
N GLU A 135 6.07 57.31 -4.74
CA GLU A 135 5.79 58.75 -4.89
C GLU A 135 5.08 59.30 -3.65
N ASP A 136 4.21 58.49 -3.03
CA ASP A 136 3.53 58.81 -1.76
C ASP A 136 4.52 59.20 -0.63
N ASP A 137 5.73 58.61 -0.61
CA ASP A 137 6.75 58.89 0.42
C ASP A 137 7.24 60.35 0.34
N ILE A 138 7.26 60.94 -0.87
CA ILE A 138 7.69 62.32 -1.12
C ILE A 138 6.59 63.29 -0.68
N ASP A 139 5.33 62.93 -0.95
CA ASP A 139 4.17 63.74 -0.60
C ASP A 139 3.97 63.86 0.92
N LEU A 140 4.33 62.82 1.67
CA LEU A 140 4.28 62.80 3.14
C LEU A 140 5.29 63.75 3.83
N LEU A 141 6.31 64.23 3.12
CA LEU A 141 7.39 65.07 3.67
C LEU A 141 7.22 66.57 3.40
N GLY A 142 6.18 66.95 2.64
CA GLY A 142 5.78 68.34 2.39
C GLY A 142 6.21 68.90 1.04
N GLU A 143 5.65 70.07 0.70
CA GLU A 143 5.77 70.70 -0.64
C GLU A 143 7.20 71.07 -1.04
N GLU A 144 8.07 71.34 -0.06
CA GLU A 144 9.47 71.70 -0.30
C GLU A 144 10.29 70.51 -0.84
N PHE A 145 9.98 69.28 -0.40
CA PHE A 145 10.59 68.06 -0.95
C PHE A 145 10.09 67.80 -2.37
N ARG A 146 8.79 67.99 -2.60
CA ARG A 146 8.17 67.80 -3.90
C ARG A 146 8.85 68.68 -4.97
N LYS A 147 9.05 69.97 -4.69
CA LYS A 147 9.71 70.90 -5.64
C LYS A 147 11.15 70.49 -5.97
N VAL A 148 11.96 70.13 -4.96
CA VAL A 148 13.38 69.81 -5.14
C VAL A 148 13.59 68.50 -5.89
N TYR A 149 12.78 67.48 -5.61
CA TYR A 149 12.95 66.15 -6.20
C TYR A 149 12.21 65.99 -7.53
N GLN A 150 11.13 66.74 -7.81
CA GLN A 150 10.50 66.82 -9.15
C GLN A 150 11.41 67.49 -10.17
N GLN A 151 12.05 68.61 -9.82
CA GLN A 151 13.03 69.26 -10.70
C GLN A 151 14.21 68.34 -11.03
N ARG A 152 14.62 67.49 -10.08
CA ARG A 152 15.75 66.56 -10.24
C ARG A 152 15.41 65.33 -11.09
N SER A 153 14.15 64.87 -11.09
CA SER A 153 13.68 63.80 -11.98
C SER A 153 13.57 64.29 -13.43
N GLU A 154 13.02 65.48 -13.66
CA GLU A 154 12.92 66.11 -14.99
C GLU A 154 14.31 66.25 -15.65
N ILE A 155 15.31 66.69 -14.88
CA ILE A 155 16.71 66.80 -15.35
C ILE A 155 17.36 65.44 -15.68
N CYS A 156 16.87 64.34 -15.10
CA CYS A 156 17.40 63.00 -15.36
C CYS A 156 16.70 62.27 -16.52
N GLU A 157 15.48 62.64 -16.89
CA GLU A 157 14.78 62.08 -18.07
C GLU A 157 15.16 62.78 -19.37
N ASP A 158 15.63 64.04 -19.31
CA ASP A 158 16.11 64.81 -20.47
C ASP A 158 17.58 64.53 -20.89
N LYS A 159 18.20 63.45 -20.37
CA LYS A 159 19.56 62.99 -20.72
C LYS A 159 19.58 61.55 -21.17
#